data_AF-A0A448MKF6-F1
#
_entry.id   AF-A0A448MKF6-F1
#
_cell.length_a   1.000
_cell.length_b   1.000
_cell.length_c   1.000
_cell.angle_alpha   90.00
_cell.angle_beta   90.00
_cell.angle_gamma   90.00
#
_symmetry.space_group_name_H-M   'P 1'
#
loop_
_entity.id
_entity.type
_entity.pdbx_description
1 polymer ?
#
loop_
_entity_poly.entity_id
_entity_poly.type
_entity_poly.pdbx_seq_one_letter_code
_entity_poly.pdbx_strand_id
1 'polypeptide(L)'
;MYRGAIKSILSELVRQDRLMVVEKFEIDAPKTKVLVQKLKDLAVEDALIITASLDENLFLAARNLYKVDVRDVQGIDPVSLIAFDKVIVTVDAVKQIEEILA
;
A
#
# COMPACT_ATOMS: atom_id res chain seq x y z
N MET A 1 -1.28 16.93 15.73
CA MET A 1 -0.68 15.68 16.27
C MET A 1 -0.79 14.52 15.29
N TYR A 2 -1.98 14.12 14.83
CA TYR A 2 -2.18 12.99 13.89
C TYR A 2 -1.35 13.07 12.59
N ARG A 3 -1.44 14.18 11.83
CA ARG A 3 -0.66 14.37 10.59
C ARG A 3 0.86 14.30 10.81
N GLY A 4 1.33 14.82 11.94
CA GLY A 4 2.75 14.76 12.31
C GLY A 4 3.22 13.33 12.57
N ALA A 5 2.39 12.51 13.22
CA ALA A 5 2.68 11.10 13.41
C ALA A 5 2.79 10.35 12.08
N ILE A 6 1.86 10.59 11.14
CA ILE A 6 1.93 9.97 9.80
C ILE A 6 3.20 10.40 9.07
N LYS A 7 3.57 11.69 9.08
CA LYS A 7 4.82 12.17 8.45
C LYS A 7 6.05 11.47 9.04
N SER A 8 6.11 11.32 10.37
CA SER A 8 7.20 10.61 11.04
C SER A 8 7.24 9.13 10.66
N ILE A 9 6.09 8.45 10.63
CA ILE A 9 5.99 7.03 10.24
C ILE A 9 6.45 6.83 8.80
N LEU A 10 5.96 7.64 7.86
CA LEU A 10 6.39 7.57 6.45
C LEU A 10 7.90 7.82 6.29
N SER A 11 8.45 8.77 7.05
CA SER A 11 9.89 9.04 7.05
C SER A 11 10.71 7.84 7.55
N GLU A 12 10.23 7.16 8.60
CA GLU A 12 10.88 5.94 9.11
C GLU A 12 10.71 4.74 8.16
N LEU A 13 9.56 4.61 7.48
CA LEU A 13 9.37 3.57 6.47
C LEU A 13 10.36 3.71 5.31
N VAL A 14 10.67 4.94 4.88
CA VAL A 14 11.72 5.21 3.90
C VAL A 14 13.09 4.86 4.47
N ARG A 15 13.40 5.27 5.70
CA ARG A 15 14.70 4.98 6.34
C ARG A 15 14.97 3.48 6.50
N GLN A 16 13.92 2.69 6.70
CA GLN A 16 13.99 1.23 6.86
C GLN A 16 13.89 0.47 5.52
N ASP A 17 13.88 1.15 4.38
CA ASP A 17 13.66 0.56 3.05
C ASP A 17 12.36 -0.28 2.97
N ARG A 18 11.35 0.08 3.77
CA ARG A 18 10.03 -0.59 3.84
C ARG A 18 9.01 0.02 2.89
N LEU A 19 9.20 1.28 2.51
CA LEU A 19 8.37 1.96 1.52
C LEU A 19 8.83 1.61 0.09
N MET A 20 7.95 1.06 -0.72
CA MET A 20 8.18 0.80 -2.14
C MET A 20 7.23 1.64 -2.98
N VAL A 21 7.77 2.40 -3.94
CA VAL A 21 6.96 3.21 -4.86
C VAL A 21 6.89 2.52 -6.22
N VAL A 22 5.67 2.40 -6.75
CA VAL A 22 5.41 1.77 -8.06
C VAL A 22 4.59 2.72 -8.93
N GLU A 23 4.79 2.71 -10.24
CA GLU A 23 4.02 3.58 -11.14
C GLU A 23 2.53 3.25 -11.11
N LYS A 24 2.19 1.98 -11.34
CA LYS A 24 0.81 1.47 -11.32
C LYS A 24 0.73 0.10 -10.69
N PHE A 25 -0.36 -0.13 -9.97
CA PHE A 25 -0.63 -1.41 -9.34
C PHE A 25 -2.07 -1.85 -9.60
N GLU A 26 -2.31 -2.39 -10.79
CA GLU A 26 -3.63 -2.87 -11.24
C GLU A 26 -3.58 -4.38 -11.53
N ILE A 27 -4.75 -5.03 -11.54
CA ILE A 27 -4.92 -6.44 -11.90
C ILE A 27 -6.09 -6.58 -12.88
N ASP A 28 -5.86 -7.25 -14.01
CA ASP A 28 -6.86 -7.43 -15.07
C ASP A 28 -8.08 -8.26 -14.66
N ALA A 29 -7.92 -9.16 -13.69
CA ALA A 29 -8.98 -10.02 -13.19
C ALA A 29 -8.90 -10.16 -11.66
N PRO A 30 -10.03 -10.22 -10.93
CA PRO A 30 -10.07 -10.33 -9.46
C PRO A 30 -9.68 -11.74 -8.98
N LYS A 31 -8.46 -12.17 -9.28
CA LYS A 31 -7.92 -13.49 -8.94
C LYS A 31 -6.76 -13.35 -7.97
N THR A 32 -6.97 -13.85 -6.75
CA THR A 32 -5.94 -13.96 -5.69
C THR A 32 -4.63 -14.57 -6.18
N LYS A 33 -4.68 -15.60 -7.04
CA LYS A 33 -3.49 -16.24 -7.60
C LYS A 33 -2.61 -15.26 -8.41
N VAL A 34 -3.22 -14.33 -9.15
CA VAL A 34 -2.49 -13.34 -9.95
C VAL A 34 -1.80 -12.34 -9.03
N LEU A 35 -2.49 -11.86 -7.99
CA LEU A 35 -1.90 -10.98 -6.98
C LEU A 35 -0.72 -11.66 -6.25
N VAL A 36 -0.89 -12.92 -5.82
CA VAL A 36 0.17 -13.69 -5.16
C VAL A 36 1.40 -13.84 -6.06
N GLN A 37 1.20 -14.08 -7.36
CA GLN A 37 2.32 -14.17 -8.29
C GLN A 37 3.06 -12.83 -8.40
N LYS A 38 2.31 -11.73 -8.56
CA LYS A 38 2.88 -10.38 -8.65
C LYS A 38 3.65 -9.99 -7.39
N LEU A 39 3.14 -10.35 -6.21
CA LEU A 39 3.83 -10.13 -4.93
C LEU A 39 5.09 -11.00 -4.77
N LYS A 40 5.06 -12.24 -5.25
CA LYS A 40 6.25 -13.11 -5.30
C LYS A 40 7.33 -12.57 -6.21
N ASP A 41 6.97 -12.00 -7.36
CA ASP A 41 7.92 -11.39 -8.29
C ASP A 41 8.61 -10.17 -7.66
N LEU A 42 7.94 -9.50 -6.72
CA LEU A 42 8.48 -8.41 -5.90
C LEU A 42 9.20 -8.90 -4.62
N ALA A 43 9.23 -10.21 -4.38
CA ALA A 43 9.75 -10.83 -3.16
C ALA A 43 9.11 -10.29 -1.86
N VAL A 44 7.81 -9.98 -1.90
CA VAL A 44 7.05 -9.47 -0.75
C VAL A 44 5.99 -10.49 -0.33
N GLU A 45 5.98 -10.86 0.95
CA GLU A 45 4.94 -11.72 1.53
C GLU A 45 3.90 -10.96 2.34
N ASP A 46 4.33 -9.89 3.02
CA ASP A 46 3.53 -9.08 3.93
C ASP A 46 3.56 -7.62 3.44
N ALA A 47 2.40 -7.16 2.97
CA ALA A 47 2.30 -5.94 2.19
C ALA A 47 1.03 -5.14 2.47
N LEU A 48 1.18 -3.85 2.73
CA LEU A 48 0.12 -2.87 2.59
C LEU A 48 0.22 -2.21 1.22
N ILE A 49 -0.83 -2.28 0.42
CA ILE A 49 -0.89 -1.68 -0.91
C ILE A 49 -1.77 -0.42 -0.82
N ILE A 50 -1.21 0.73 -1.19
CA ILE A 50 -1.90 2.02 -1.15
C ILE A 50 -2.07 2.56 -2.57
N THR A 51 -3.34 2.71 -2.96
CA THR A 51 -3.73 3.23 -4.28
C THR A 51 -4.44 4.58 -4.17
N ALA A 52 -4.35 5.40 -5.22
CA ALA A 52 -5.03 6.70 -5.28
C ALA A 52 -6.56 6.56 -5.26
N SER A 53 -7.06 5.53 -5.93
CA SER A 53 -8.47 5.13 -5.94
C SER A 53 -8.58 3.63 -5.66
N LEU A 54 -9.65 3.22 -5.01
CA LEU A 54 -9.90 1.81 -4.75
C LEU A 54 -10.22 1.08 -6.05
N ASP A 55 -9.33 0.21 -6.50
CA ASP A 55 -9.59 -0.72 -7.60
C ASP A 55 -10.30 -1.96 -7.04
N GLU A 56 -11.53 -2.21 -7.50
CA GLU A 56 -12.37 -3.32 -7.06
C GLU A 56 -11.70 -4.67 -7.35
N ASN A 57 -11.00 -4.80 -8.49
CA ASN A 57 -10.33 -6.05 -8.85
C ASN A 57 -9.19 -6.37 -7.88
N LEU A 58 -8.39 -5.35 -7.57
CA LEU A 58 -7.30 -5.45 -6.62
C LEU A 58 -7.81 -5.73 -5.20
N PHE A 59 -8.86 -5.04 -4.78
CA PHE A 59 -9.48 -5.24 -3.46
C PHE A 59 -10.03 -6.67 -3.30
N LEU A 60 -10.78 -7.17 -4.30
CA LEU A 60 -11.31 -8.53 -4.29
C LEU A 60 -10.20 -9.58 -4.33
N ALA A 61 -9.11 -9.32 -5.06
CA ALA A 61 -7.96 -10.21 -5.13
C ALA A 61 -7.15 -10.25 -3.82
N ALA A 62 -7.08 -9.15 -3.07
CA ALA A 62 -6.34 -9.07 -1.81
C ALA A 62 -7.12 -9.61 -0.61
N ARG A 63 -8.46 -9.49 -0.61
CA ARG A 63 -9.31 -9.80 0.56
C ARG A 63 -9.11 -11.19 1.19
N ASN A 64 -8.67 -12.19 0.43
CA ASN A 64 -8.44 -13.55 0.94
C ASN A 64 -7.02 -13.78 1.47
N LEU A 65 -6.13 -12.78 1.40
CA LEU A 65 -4.74 -12.86 1.81
C LEU A 65 -4.57 -12.14 3.15
N TYR A 66 -4.35 -12.89 4.23
CA TYR A 66 -4.27 -12.31 5.58
C TYR A 66 -3.05 -11.39 5.82
N LYS A 67 -1.97 -11.56 5.03
CA LYS A 67 -0.76 -10.72 5.08
C LYS A 67 -0.79 -9.55 4.09
N VAL A 68 -1.86 -9.40 3.31
CA VAL A 68 -1.92 -8.38 2.26
C VAL A 68 -3.20 -7.60 2.42
N ASP A 69 -3.07 -6.28 2.52
CA ASP A 69 -4.22 -5.39 2.57
C ASP A 69 -4.11 -4.30 1.51
N VAL A 70 -5.26 -3.82 1.05
CA VAL A 70 -5.38 -2.80 0.01
C VAL A 70 -6.21 -1.66 0.57
N ARG A 71 -5.63 -0.46 0.57
CA ARG A 71 -6.28 0.76 1.05
C ARG A 71 -6.16 1.87 0.00
N ASP A 72 -7.16 2.72 -0.01
CA ASP A 72 -7.07 4.00 -0.69
C ASP A 72 -6.36 5.04 0.18
N VAL A 73 -5.99 6.18 -0.40
CA VAL A 73 -5.30 7.26 0.31
C VAL A 73 -6.13 7.82 1.47
N GLN A 74 -7.47 7.83 1.36
CA GLN A 74 -8.34 8.31 2.44
C GLN A 74 -8.43 7.31 3.62
N GLY A 75 -8.26 6.02 3.34
CA GLY A 75 -8.30 4.94 4.32
C GLY A 75 -6.97 4.63 5.01
N ILE A 76 -5.94 5.48 4.85
CA ILE A 76 -4.66 5.28 5.53
C ILE A 76 -4.77 5.53 7.03
N ASP A 77 -4.16 4.63 7.80
CA ASP A 77 -4.11 4.74 9.25
C ASP A 77 -2.71 4.39 9.79
N PRO A 78 -2.26 5.01 10.89
CA PRO A 78 -0.95 4.77 11.47
C PRO A 78 -0.69 3.31 11.85
N VAL A 79 -1.71 2.57 12.26
CA VAL A 79 -1.55 1.19 12.73
C VAL A 79 -1.23 0.28 11.56
N SER A 80 -2.01 0.38 10.48
CA SER A 80 -1.74 -0.36 9.24
C SER A 80 -0.37 -0.01 8.67
N LEU A 81 0.04 1.26 8.65
CA LEU A 81 1.37 1.64 8.17
C LEU A 81 2.54 0.99 8.93
N ILE A 82 2.34 0.63 10.20
CA ILE A 82 3.36 0.00 11.04
C ILE A 82 3.24 -1.53 10.98
N ALA A 83 2.01 -2.05 10.87
CA ALA A 83 1.69 -3.47 11.01
C ALA A 83 2.24 -4.35 9.89
N PHE A 84 2.33 -3.82 8.66
CA PHE A 84 2.79 -4.58 7.50
C PHE A 84 4.29 -4.39 7.24
N ASP A 85 5.00 -5.42 6.81
CA ASP A 85 6.46 -5.35 6.63
C ASP A 85 6.85 -4.40 5.49
N LYS A 86 6.15 -4.47 4.36
CA LYS A 86 6.35 -3.57 3.21
C LYS A 86 5.10 -2.74 2.94
N VAL A 87 5.31 -1.48 2.58
CA VAL A 87 4.23 -0.56 2.18
C VAL A 87 4.47 -0.18 0.73
N ILE A 88 3.61 -0.67 -0.17
CA ILE A 88 3.67 -0.42 -1.60
C ILE A 88 2.72 0.73 -1.91
N VAL A 89 3.22 1.81 -2.49
CA VAL A 89 2.44 3.02 -2.79
C VAL A 89 2.53 3.34 -4.28
N THR A 90 1.39 3.60 -4.90
CA THR A 90 1.36 4.09 -6.29
C THR A 90 1.86 5.53 -6.39
N VAL A 91 2.50 5.92 -7.49
CA VAL A 91 2.97 7.31 -7.71
C VAL A 91 1.82 8.32 -7.55
N ASP A 92 0.63 7.98 -8.04
CA ASP A 92 -0.55 8.84 -7.89
C ASP A 92 -1.01 8.94 -6.42
N ALA A 93 -0.91 7.86 -5.65
CA ALA A 93 -1.19 7.89 -4.22
C ALA A 93 -0.18 8.76 -3.45
N VAL A 94 1.11 8.72 -3.82
CA VAL A 94 2.13 9.57 -3.18
C VAL A 94 1.76 11.05 -3.31
N LYS A 95 1.35 11.50 -4.50
CA LYS A 95 0.95 12.90 -4.73
C LYS A 95 -0.22 13.31 -3.85
N GLN A 96 -1.25 12.47 -3.75
CA GLN A 96 -2.40 12.76 -2.88
C GLN A 96 -2.01 12.76 -1.39
N ILE A 97 -1.13 11.86 -0.96
CA ILE A 97 -0.62 11.82 0.40
C ILE A 97 0.14 13.12 0.73
N GLU A 98 0.98 13.61 -0.19
CA GLU A 98 1.68 14.87 -0.03
C GLU A 98 0.72 16.06 0.14
N GLU A 99 -0.34 16.13 -0.66
CA GLU A 99 -1.37 17.18 -0.55
C GLU A 99 -2.13 17.14 0.78
N ILE A 100 -2.49 15.95 1.27
CA ILE A 100 -3.23 15.78 2.53
C ILE A 100 -2.35 16.09 3.75
N LEU A 101 -1.08 15.74 3.65
CA LEU A 101 -0.14 15.90 4.75
C LEU A 101 0.51 17.29 4.77
N ALA A 102 0.57 18.04 3.67
CA ALA A 102 1.04 19.42 3.62
C ALA A 102 0.55 20.23 4.83
#